data_AF-A0A7K4DWK3-F1
#
_entry.id   AF-A0A7K4DWK3-F1
#
_cell.length_a   1.000
_cell.length_b   1.000
_cell.length_c   1.000
_cell.angle_alpha   90.00
_cell.angle_beta   90.00
_cell.angle_gamma   90.00
#
_symmetry.space_group_name_H-M   'P 1'
#
loop_
_entity.id
_entity.type
_entity.pdbx_description
1 polymer ?
#
loop_
_entity_poly.entity_id
_entity_poly.type
_entity_poly.pdbx_seq_one_letter_code
_entity_poly.pdbx_strand_id
1 'polypeptide(L)'
;MATRLRKTRRLRGGRHMGWGQVGQHRASGHKGGLGVTGMMKHHWSTTLKDEPDHYGHDSTKPPHQNITKKWTSNSDLDDLFTKFVKEEGGK
;
A
#
# COMPACT_ATOMS: atom_id res chain seq x y z
N MET A 1 12.03 -18.76 12.53
CA MET A 1 11.37 -19.19 11.26
C MET A 1 11.88 -20.55 10.83
N ALA A 2 10.99 -21.48 10.46
CA ALA A 2 11.39 -22.80 10.00
C ALA A 2 12.13 -22.72 8.65
N THR A 3 13.38 -23.18 8.60
CA THR A 3 14.18 -23.24 7.36
C THR A 3 13.83 -24.45 6.49
N ARG A 4 13.10 -25.43 7.06
CA ARG A 4 12.73 -26.70 6.43
C ARG A 4 11.82 -26.53 5.22
N LEU A 5 10.95 -25.53 5.20
CA LEU A 5 9.95 -25.30 4.14
C LEU A 5 10.44 -24.33 3.04
N ARG A 6 11.69 -23.85 3.11
CA ARG A 6 12.22 -22.92 2.10
C ARG A 6 12.48 -23.64 0.78
N LYS A 7 12.09 -23.01 -0.34
CA LYS A 7 12.35 -23.52 -1.71
C LYS A 7 13.80 -23.91 -1.96
N THR A 8 14.73 -23.26 -1.27
CA THR A 8 16.18 -23.47 -1.42
C THR A 8 16.58 -24.92 -1.14
N ARG A 9 15.95 -25.61 -0.18
CA ARG A 9 16.28 -27.01 0.11
C ARG A 9 15.98 -27.94 -1.06
N ARG A 10 14.83 -27.74 -1.72
CA ARG A 10 14.41 -28.50 -2.91
C ARG A 10 15.27 -28.19 -4.13
N LEU A 11 15.73 -26.94 -4.27
CA LEU A 11 16.48 -26.48 -5.43
C LEU A 11 18.00 -26.69 -5.34
N ARG A 12 18.54 -27.19 -4.20
CA ARG A 12 19.95 -27.57 -4.08
C ARG A 12 20.27 -28.70 -5.05
N GLY A 13 21.44 -28.63 -5.70
CA GLY A 13 21.80 -29.51 -6.82
C GLY A 13 21.31 -29.00 -8.18
N GLY A 14 20.37 -28.05 -8.21
CA GLY A 14 20.04 -27.29 -9.41
C GLY A 14 21.08 -26.21 -9.69
N ARG A 15 21.44 -26.01 -10.96
CA ARG A 15 22.50 -25.09 -11.39
C ARG A 15 22.17 -23.60 -11.19
N HIS A 16 20.87 -23.24 -11.22
CA HIS A 16 20.43 -21.84 -11.33
C HIS A 16 19.45 -21.40 -10.23
N MET A 17 19.13 -22.25 -9.25
CA MET A 17 18.18 -21.93 -8.16
C MET A 17 16.81 -21.35 -8.62
N GLY A 18 16.40 -21.67 -9.86
CA GLY A 18 15.15 -21.21 -10.47
C GLY A 18 15.23 -19.88 -11.25
N TRP A 19 16.41 -19.31 -11.48
CA TRP A 19 16.58 -18.02 -12.19
C TRP A 19 16.87 -18.13 -13.69
N GLY A 20 16.80 -19.34 -14.25
CA GLY A 20 17.11 -19.62 -15.66
C GLY A 20 18.61 -19.59 -15.97
N GLN A 21 18.99 -19.99 -17.19
CA GLN A 21 20.41 -20.08 -17.58
C GLN A 21 21.02 -18.72 -17.98
N VAL A 22 20.27 -17.91 -18.72
CA VAL A 22 20.77 -16.72 -19.44
C VAL A 22 20.67 -15.42 -18.62
N GLY A 23 19.47 -15.09 -18.14
CA GLY A 23 19.18 -13.83 -17.45
C GLY A 23 19.75 -13.73 -16.04
N GLN A 24 19.74 -14.83 -15.28
CA GLN A 24 20.24 -14.98 -13.90
C GLN A 24 19.76 -13.91 -12.90
N HIS A 25 19.99 -14.17 -11.61
CA HIS A 25 19.71 -13.17 -10.57
C HIS A 25 20.89 -12.21 -10.42
N ARG A 26 20.84 -11.09 -11.15
CA ARG A 26 21.83 -10.00 -11.03
C ARG A 26 21.32 -8.88 -10.11
N ALA A 27 22.17 -7.87 -9.89
CA ALA A 27 21.89 -6.73 -9.02
C ALA A 27 20.82 -5.77 -9.59
N SER A 28 20.81 -4.51 -9.16
CA SER A 28 19.80 -3.50 -9.49
C SER A 28 19.59 -3.28 -10.99
N GLY A 29 20.61 -3.45 -11.82
CA GLY A 29 20.48 -3.33 -13.28
C GLY A 29 19.45 -4.28 -13.88
N HIS A 30 19.33 -5.51 -13.35
CA HIS A 30 18.34 -6.48 -13.82
C HIS A 30 16.90 -6.09 -13.44
N LYS A 31 16.73 -5.24 -12.43
CA LYS A 31 15.42 -4.70 -12.01
C LYS A 31 15.06 -3.40 -12.75
N GLY A 32 15.99 -2.83 -13.53
CA GLY A 32 15.81 -1.50 -14.12
C GLY A 32 15.99 -0.35 -13.12
N GLY A 33 16.80 -0.54 -12.08
CA GLY A 33 17.06 0.46 -11.04
C GLY A 33 16.59 0.01 -9.64
N LEU A 34 16.65 0.93 -8.67
CA LEU A 34 16.30 0.66 -7.27
C LEU A 34 15.08 1.49 -6.88
N GLY A 35 14.03 0.84 -6.36
CA GLY A 35 12.82 1.52 -5.93
C GLY A 35 11.99 2.05 -7.11
N VAL A 36 11.51 3.29 -6.98
CA VAL A 36 10.57 3.98 -7.89
C VAL A 36 11.26 4.52 -9.16
N THR A 37 12.51 4.12 -9.42
CA THR A 37 13.27 4.61 -10.57
C THR A 37 12.66 4.12 -11.88
N GLY A 38 12.61 5.01 -12.88
CA GLY A 38 12.19 4.64 -14.23
C GLY A 38 10.69 4.62 -14.45
N MET A 39 9.87 4.94 -13.44
CA MET A 39 8.42 4.99 -13.57
C MET A 39 7.92 6.05 -14.56
N MET A 40 8.67 7.13 -14.85
CA MET A 40 8.38 8.05 -15.97
C MET A 40 9.19 7.73 -17.26
N LYS A 41 9.83 6.57 -17.33
CA LYS A 41 10.72 6.15 -18.43
C LYS A 41 10.43 4.70 -18.84
N HIS A 42 11.37 3.78 -18.59
CA HIS A 42 11.30 2.37 -19.02
C HIS A 42 10.33 1.51 -18.20
N HIS A 43 9.81 2.00 -17.07
CA HIS A 43 8.74 1.37 -16.28
C HIS A 43 7.38 2.08 -16.42
N TRP A 44 7.25 3.01 -17.39
CA TRP A 44 6.03 3.79 -17.59
C TRP A 44 4.77 2.95 -17.84
N SER A 45 4.91 1.80 -18.49
CA SER A 45 3.80 0.86 -18.69
C SER A 45 3.24 0.29 -17.39
N THR A 46 4.09 0.08 -16.38
CA THR A 46 3.67 -0.42 -15.06
C THR A 46 2.96 0.70 -14.29
N THR A 47 3.53 1.91 -14.32
CA THR A 47 2.91 3.10 -13.72
C THR A 47 1.49 3.30 -14.26
N LEU A 48 1.30 3.29 -15.59
CA LEU A 48 -0.02 3.47 -16.19
C LEU A 48 -1.05 2.40 -15.79
N LYS A 49 -0.59 1.16 -15.57
CA LYS A 49 -1.49 0.03 -15.30
C LYS A 49 -1.85 -0.08 -13.83
N ASP A 50 -0.85 -0.03 -12.96
CA ASP A 50 -0.98 -0.38 -11.56
C ASP A 50 -1.10 0.86 -10.67
N GLU A 51 -0.49 2.00 -11.08
CA GLU A 51 -0.44 3.24 -10.29
C GLU A 51 -0.64 4.49 -11.17
N PRO A 52 -1.83 4.68 -11.78
CA PRO A 52 -2.05 5.75 -12.75
C PRO A 52 -1.88 7.16 -12.14
N ASP A 53 -2.21 7.32 -10.86
CA ASP A 53 -2.10 8.58 -10.11
C ASP A 53 -0.76 8.71 -9.37
N HIS A 54 0.26 7.93 -9.77
CA HIS A 54 1.57 7.96 -9.11
C HIS A 54 2.26 9.32 -9.19
N TYR A 55 2.08 10.03 -10.31
CA TYR A 55 2.62 11.36 -10.53
C TYR A 55 1.48 12.36 -10.66
N GLY A 56 1.60 13.46 -9.92
CA GLY A 56 0.60 14.52 -9.92
C GLY A 56 0.61 15.28 -8.59
N HIS A 57 -0.16 16.35 -8.55
CA HIS A 57 -0.45 17.06 -7.32
C HIS A 57 -1.95 17.03 -7.09
N ASP A 58 -2.34 16.75 -5.85
CA ASP A 58 -3.73 16.94 -5.40
C ASP A 58 -4.11 18.43 -5.46
N SER A 59 -5.41 18.69 -5.26
CA SER A 59 -5.93 20.03 -4.99
C SER A 59 -5.14 20.76 -3.90
N THR A 60 -5.06 22.08 -4.01
CA THR A 60 -4.41 22.98 -3.05
C THR A 60 -4.82 22.66 -1.61
N LYS A 61 -3.85 22.27 -0.78
CA LYS A 61 -4.03 22.04 0.66
C LYS A 61 -3.70 23.35 1.40
N PRO A 62 -4.69 24.04 2.02
CA PRO A 62 -4.40 25.25 2.77
C PRO A 62 -3.58 24.92 4.03
N PRO A 63 -2.77 25.87 4.55
CA PRO A 63 -1.89 25.63 5.70
C PRO A 63 -2.65 25.28 6.99
N HIS A 64 -3.86 25.81 7.15
CA HIS A 64 -4.76 25.49 8.25
C HIS A 64 -6.02 24.84 7.68
N GLN A 65 -6.03 23.51 7.65
CA GLN A 65 -7.16 22.73 7.14
C GLN A 65 -8.25 22.61 8.22
N ASN A 66 -9.47 23.02 7.90
CA ASN A 66 -10.63 22.71 8.73
C ASN A 66 -11.09 21.28 8.45
N ILE A 67 -10.51 20.31 9.16
CA ILE A 67 -10.84 18.89 9.02
C ILE A 67 -12.02 18.56 9.93
N THR A 68 -13.17 18.24 9.35
CA THR A 68 -14.33 17.73 10.09
C THR A 68 -14.01 16.33 10.65
N LYS A 69 -13.82 16.23 11.97
CA LYS A 69 -13.45 14.96 12.63
C LYS A 69 -14.64 14.10 13.05
N LYS A 70 -15.81 14.71 13.18
CA LYS A 70 -17.02 14.06 13.69
C LYS A 70 -18.14 14.28 12.69
N TRP A 71 -18.80 13.19 12.35
CA TRP A 71 -19.99 13.16 11.50
C TRP A 71 -20.90 12.08 12.05
N THR A 72 -22.20 12.28 11.92
CA THR A 72 -23.23 11.34 12.37
C THR A 72 -24.27 11.24 11.29
N SER A 73 -24.77 10.03 11.04
CA SER A 73 -25.90 9.85 10.14
C SER A 73 -27.20 10.13 10.88
N ASN A 74 -28.28 10.44 10.15
CA ASN A 74 -29.59 10.65 10.78
C ASN A 74 -30.08 9.41 11.56
N SER A 75 -29.64 8.21 11.17
CA SER A 75 -30.02 6.97 11.85
C SER A 75 -29.34 6.81 13.21
N ASP A 76 -28.17 7.40 13.41
CA ASP A 76 -27.42 7.26 14.66
C ASP A 76 -27.93 8.24 15.75
N LEU A 77 -28.83 9.16 15.38
CA LEU A 77 -29.30 10.22 16.29
C LEU A 77 -30.06 9.67 17.49
N ASP A 78 -30.89 8.64 17.32
CA ASP A 78 -31.63 8.01 18.43
C ASP A 78 -30.69 7.30 19.42
N ASP A 79 -29.63 6.66 18.92
CA ASP A 79 -28.60 6.00 19.72
C ASP A 79 -27.71 7.02 20.46
N LEU A 80 -27.41 8.15 19.82
CA LEU A 80 -26.73 9.27 20.46
C LEU A 80 -27.61 9.92 21.54
N PHE A 81 -28.89 10.14 21.24
CA PHE A 81 -29.86 10.70 22.18
C PHE A 81 -30.00 9.82 23.42
N THR A 82 -30.15 8.51 23.22
CA THR A 82 -30.27 7.55 24.33
C THR A 82 -28.99 7.43 25.16
N LYS A 83 -27.79 7.55 24.56
CA LYS A 83 -26.53 7.50 25.32
C LYS A 83 -26.24 8.77 26.11
N PHE A 84 -26.44 9.95 25.53
CA PHE A 84 -26.01 11.20 26.15
C PHE A 84 -27.09 11.91 26.98
N VAL A 85 -28.38 11.75 26.64
CA VAL A 85 -29.46 12.50 27.31
C VAL A 85 -30.09 11.71 28.46
N LYS A 86 -30.15 10.37 28.39
CA LYS A 86 -30.69 9.56 29.50
C LYS A 86 -29.74 9.47 30.70
N GLU A 87 -28.43 9.67 30.53
CA GLU A 87 -27.49 9.68 31.66
C GLU A 87 -27.54 10.98 32.48
N GLU A 88 -27.86 12.14 31.90
CA GLU A 88 -27.97 13.41 32.66
C GLU A 88 -29.31 13.61 33.39
N GLY A 89 -30.37 12.91 32.97
CA GLY A 89 -31.71 13.04 33.54
C GLY A 89 -32.07 12.05 34.66
N GLY A 90 -31.13 11.21 35.09
CA GLY A 90 -31.39 10.08 35.99
C GLY A 90 -30.55 10.07 37.26
N LYS A 91 -30.79 11.04 38.17
CA LYS A 91 -30.26 11.10 39.56
C LYS A 91 -28.73 11.10 39.74
#